data_AF-A0A6A9QDV0-F1
#
_entry.id   AF-A0A6A9QDV0-F1
#
_cell.length_a   1.000
_cell.length_b   1.000
_cell.length_c   1.000
_cell.angle_alpha   90.00
_cell.angle_beta   90.00
_cell.angle_gamma   90.00
#
_symmetry.space_group_name_H-M   'P 1'
#
loop_
_entity.id
_entity.type
_entity.pdbx_description
1 polymer ?
#
loop_
_entity_poly.entity_id
_entity_poly.type
_entity_poly.pdbx_seq_one_letter_code
_entity_poly.pdbx_strand_id
1 'polypeptide(L)'
;MKKDMKITYIIRELENVFPQEQIILDEEKLKKEGSSPYNISPSLKRLERAPDVIVRARDEEDIRKLVDLCSKHSIPLIPLRVVR
;
A
#
# COMPACT_ATOMS: atom_id res chain seq x y z
N MET A 1 -0.15 16.47 -12.32
CA MET A 1 -0.21 17.65 -11.44
C MET A 1 -1.13 17.47 -10.24
N LYS A 2 -2.48 17.39 -10.36
CA LYS A 2 -3.36 17.23 -9.16
C LYS A 2 -3.25 15.85 -8.48
N LYS A 3 -3.02 14.78 -9.25
CA LYS A 3 -2.93 13.40 -8.73
C LYS A 3 -1.66 13.17 -7.91
N ASP A 4 -0.54 13.68 -8.41
CA ASP A 4 0.78 13.56 -7.78
C ASP A 4 0.83 14.28 -6.42
N MET A 5 0.29 15.52 -6.35
CA MET A 5 0.20 16.27 -5.08
C MET A 5 -0.63 15.55 -4.01
N LYS A 6 -1.72 14.87 -4.40
CA LYS A 6 -2.59 14.17 -3.44
C LYS A 6 -1.90 12.94 -2.86
N ILE A 7 -1.17 12.18 -3.69
CA ILE A 7 -0.38 11.02 -3.23
C ILE A 7 0.74 11.47 -2.30
N THR A 8 1.50 12.52 -2.65
CA THR A 8 2.57 13.05 -1.79
C THR A 8 2.04 13.48 -0.42
N TYR A 9 0.85 14.09 -0.37
CA TYR A 9 0.23 14.47 0.91
C TYR A 9 -0.12 13.26 1.77
N ILE A 10 -0.71 12.22 1.17
CA ILE A 10 -1.09 10.98 1.86
C ILE A 10 0.14 10.26 2.42
N ILE A 11 1.20 10.17 1.62
CA ILE A 11 2.47 9.56 2.05
C ILE A 11 3.01 10.28 3.29
N ARG A 12 2.99 11.62 3.32
CA ARG A 12 3.40 12.39 4.50
C ARG A 12 2.53 12.12 5.72
N GLU A 13 1.21 11.99 5.57
CA GLU A 13 0.36 11.61 6.71
C GLU A 13 0.70 10.20 7.20
N LEU A 14 0.99 9.24 6.31
CA LEU A 14 1.42 7.91 6.69
C LEU A 14 2.77 7.93 7.43
N GLU A 15 3.75 8.69 6.95
CA GLU A 15 5.08 8.86 7.59
C GLU A 15 5.00 9.50 8.98
N ASN A 16 3.98 10.30 9.27
CA ASN A 16 3.75 10.87 10.60
C ASN A 16 3.12 9.87 11.58
N VAL A 17 2.40 8.87 11.07
CA VAL A 17 1.67 7.89 11.87
C VAL A 17 2.48 6.62 12.09
N PHE A 18 3.26 6.21 11.07
CA PHE A 18 4.00 4.96 11.07
C PHE A 18 5.51 5.20 10.97
N PRO A 19 6.33 4.45 11.73
CA PRO A 19 7.76 4.36 11.53
C PRO A 19 8.15 4.06 10.07
N GLN A 20 9.26 4.64 9.60
CA GLN A 20 9.71 4.50 8.21
C GLN A 20 9.88 3.05 7.78
N GLU A 21 10.31 2.16 8.67
CA GLU A 21 10.51 0.75 8.35
C GLU A 21 9.20 -0.03 8.10
N GLN A 22 8.04 0.54 8.47
CA GLN A 22 6.73 -0.02 8.15
C GLN A 22 6.20 0.45 6.80
N ILE A 23 6.78 1.48 6.19
CA ILE A 23 6.31 2.07 4.93
C ILE A 23 7.25 1.66 3.79
N ILE A 24 6.69 1.13 2.72
CA ILE A 24 7.41 0.78 1.49
C ILE A 24 6.91 1.67 0.37
N LEU A 25 7.85 2.40 -0.25
CA LEU A 25 7.62 3.28 -1.40
C LEU A 25 8.52 2.93 -2.59
N ASP A 26 9.46 2.00 -2.41
CA ASP A 26 10.39 1.56 -3.45
C ASP A 26 9.62 0.79 -4.55
N GLU A 27 9.74 1.23 -5.80
CA GLU A 27 8.94 0.69 -6.91
C GLU A 27 9.15 -0.81 -7.14
N GLU A 28 10.38 -1.31 -6.99
CA GLU A 28 10.68 -2.73 -7.17
C GLU A 28 10.03 -3.56 -6.06
N LYS A 29 10.13 -3.10 -4.80
CA LYS A 29 9.47 -3.74 -3.67
C LYS A 29 7.95 -3.65 -3.76
N LEU A 30 7.39 -2.53 -4.20
CA LEU A 30 5.94 -2.37 -4.40
C LEU A 30 5.41 -3.37 -5.43
N LYS A 31 6.11 -3.53 -6.57
CA LYS A 31 5.75 -4.54 -7.58
C LYS A 31 5.87 -5.96 -7.04
N LYS A 32 6.96 -6.26 -6.33
CA LYS A 32 7.23 -7.61 -5.82
C LYS A 32 6.26 -8.01 -4.71
N GLU A 33 6.11 -7.17 -3.68
CA GLU A 33 5.30 -7.45 -2.49
C GLU A 33 3.80 -7.21 -2.72
N GLY A 34 3.45 -6.32 -3.65
CA GLY A 34 2.06 -6.08 -4.06
C GLY A 34 1.52 -7.09 -5.07
N SER A 35 2.37 -7.97 -5.61
CA SER A 35 1.95 -8.97 -6.59
C SER A 35 1.05 -10.03 -5.97
N SER A 36 0.02 -10.44 -6.70
CA SER A 36 -0.88 -11.48 -6.23
C SER A 36 -0.33 -12.86 -6.57
N PRO A 37 -0.30 -13.83 -5.63
CA PRO A 37 0.13 -15.20 -5.92
C PRO A 37 -0.82 -15.91 -6.88
N TYR A 38 -2.04 -15.41 -7.03
CA TYR A 38 -3.07 -15.95 -7.91
C TYR A 38 -2.96 -15.43 -9.35
N ASN A 39 -1.99 -14.55 -9.62
CA ASN A 39 -1.76 -13.98 -10.93
C ASN A 39 -0.99 -14.96 -11.84
N ILE A 40 -1.53 -16.17 -12.00
CA ILE A 40 -0.89 -17.29 -12.68
C ILE A 40 -1.08 -17.27 -14.20
N SER A 41 -2.10 -16.56 -14.70
CA SER A 41 -2.36 -16.46 -16.14
C SER A 41 -1.62 -15.28 -16.78
N PRO A 42 -1.07 -15.42 -18.00
CA PRO A 42 -0.40 -14.33 -18.71
C PRO A 42 -1.28 -13.09 -18.91
N SER A 43 -2.58 -13.31 -19.13
CA SER A 43 -3.55 -12.22 -19.33
C SER A 43 -3.78 -11.41 -18.06
N LEU A 44 -3.85 -12.07 -16.89
CA LEU A 44 -4.05 -11.37 -15.62
C LEU A 44 -2.76 -10.66 -15.15
N LYS A 45 -1.58 -11.24 -15.40
CA LYS A 45 -0.29 -10.56 -15.14
C LYS A 45 -0.15 -9.23 -15.87
N ARG A 46 -0.65 -9.12 -17.10
CA ARG A 46 -0.63 -7.87 -17.89
C ARG A 46 -1.52 -6.76 -17.30
N LEU A 47 -2.50 -7.14 -16.49
CA LEU A 47 -3.43 -6.21 -15.83
C LEU A 47 -3.01 -5.86 -14.41
N GLU A 48 -1.92 -6.47 -13.91
CA GLU A 48 -1.41 -6.22 -12.57
C GLU A 48 -0.98 -4.77 -12.43
N ARG A 49 -1.39 -4.15 -11.32
CA ARG A 49 -1.01 -2.79 -10.96
C ARG A 49 -0.29 -2.85 -9.63
N ALA A 50 0.86 -2.19 -9.57
CA ALA A 50 1.56 -1.99 -8.32
C ALA A 50 0.72 -1.08 -7.41
N PRO A 51 0.72 -1.31 -6.10
CA PRO A 51 0.19 -0.36 -5.15
C PRO A 51 1.05 0.92 -5.13
N ASP A 52 0.44 2.04 -4.77
CA ASP A 52 1.17 3.32 -4.61
C ASP A 52 2.01 3.34 -3.32
N VAL A 53 1.60 2.59 -2.30
CA VAL A 53 2.27 2.44 -1.00
C VAL A 53 1.91 1.09 -0.38
N ILE A 54 2.84 0.47 0.33
CA ILE A 54 2.57 -0.68 1.20
C ILE A 54 2.91 -0.30 2.63
N VAL A 55 2.02 -0.62 3.57
CA VAL A 55 2.27 -0.46 5.02
C VAL A 55 2.23 -1.82 5.69
N ARG A 56 3.28 -2.14 6.44
CA ARG A 56 3.41 -3.38 7.23
C ARG A 56 2.90 -3.14 8.65
N ALA A 57 1.60 -3.31 8.84
CA ALA A 57 0.99 -3.32 10.17
C ALA A 57 1.56 -4.45 11.04
N ARG A 58 1.87 -4.15 12.30
CA ARG A 58 2.44 -5.11 13.27
C ARG A 58 1.39 -5.64 14.24
N ASP A 59 0.39 -4.83 14.56
CA ASP A 59 -0.65 -5.13 15.53
C ASP A 59 -2.02 -4.58 15.10
N GLU A 60 -3.02 -4.76 15.96
CA GLU A 60 -4.38 -4.27 15.70
C GLU A 60 -4.48 -2.73 15.72
N GLU A 61 -3.64 -2.06 16.50
CA GLU A 61 -3.65 -0.60 16.58
C GLU A 61 -3.21 0.01 15.25
N ASP A 62 -2.18 -0.56 14.62
CA ASP A 62 -1.73 -0.17 13.29
C ASP A 62 -2.84 -0.33 12.24
N ILE A 63 -3.59 -1.43 12.30
CA ILE A 63 -4.71 -1.69 11.39
C ILE A 63 -5.79 -0.62 11.57
N ARG A 64 -6.15 -0.28 12.81
CA ARG A 64 -7.16 0.76 13.11
C ARG A 64 -6.71 2.12 12.55
N LYS A 65 -5.46 2.52 12.82
CA LYS A 65 -4.87 3.77 12.29
C LYS A 65 -4.89 3.81 10.76
N LEU A 66 -4.56 2.70 10.09
CA LEU A 66 -4.61 2.60 8.62
C LEU A 66 -6.02 2.76 8.09
N VAL A 67 -7.00 2.06 8.68
CA VAL A 67 -8.41 2.12 8.26
C VAL A 67 -8.95 3.55 8.41
N ASP A 68 -8.68 4.20 9.54
CA ASP A 68 -9.15 5.58 9.79
C ASP A 68 -8.55 6.58 8.78
N LEU A 69 -7.24 6.50 8.52
CA LEU A 69 -6.56 7.37 7.56
C LEU A 69 -7.04 7.11 6.13
N CYS A 70 -7.15 5.85 5.72
CA CYS A 70 -7.67 5.48 4.40
C CYS A 70 -9.13 5.91 4.22
N SER A 71 -9.96 5.76 5.24
CA SER A 71 -11.36 6.21 5.23
C SER A 71 -11.46 7.73 5.06
N LYS A 72 -10.70 8.49 5.87
CA LYS A 72 -10.64 9.96 5.81
C LYS A 72 -10.30 10.50 4.43
N HIS A 73 -9.40 9.81 3.71
CA HIS A 73 -8.91 10.26 2.40
C HIS A 73 -9.55 9.52 1.20
N SER A 74 -10.49 8.60 1.47
CA SER A 74 -11.11 7.73 0.46
C SER A 74 -10.09 6.96 -0.37
N ILE A 75 -9.11 6.37 0.32
CA ILE A 75 -8.04 5.56 -0.28
C ILE A 75 -8.46 4.08 -0.24
N PRO A 76 -8.36 3.35 -1.36
CA PRO A 76 -8.59 1.91 -1.35
C PRO A 76 -7.51 1.21 -0.52
N LEU A 77 -7.93 0.44 0.48
CA LEU A 77 -7.07 -0.43 1.27
C LEU A 77 -7.25 -1.87 0.78
N ILE A 78 -6.16 -2.52 0.40
CA ILE A 78 -6.16 -3.94 -0.02
C ILE A 78 -5.32 -4.71 0.99
N PRO A 79 -5.93 -5.54 1.86
CA PRO A 79 -5.18 -6.39 2.76
C PRO A 79 -4.44 -7.46 1.94
N LEU A 80 -3.13 -7.57 2.15
CA LEU A 80 -2.28 -8.55 1.50
C LEU A 80 -1.72 -9.49 2.55
N ARG A 81 -1.89 -10.79 2.33
CA ARG A 81 -1.23 -11.82 3.14
C ARG A 81 0.10 -12.17 2.48
N VAL A 82 1.21 -11.80 3.12
CA VAL A 82 2.53 -12.28 2.71
C VAL A 82 2.61 -13.77 3.05
N VAL A 83 2.55 -14.63 2.02
CA VAL A 83 2.83 -16.05 2.16
C VAL A 83 4.36 -16.19 2.16
N ARG A 84 4.94 -16.49 3.32
CA ARG A 84 6.37 -16.82 3.45
C ARG A 84 6.61 -18.28 3.12
#